data_AF-A0AA42ZUK2-F1
#
_entry.id   AF-A0AA42ZUK2-F1
#
_cell.length_a   1.000
_cell.length_b   1.000
_cell.length_c   1.000
_cell.angle_alpha   90.00
_cell.angle_beta   90.00
_cell.angle_gamma   90.00
#
_symmetry.space_group_name_H-M   'P 1'
#
loop_
_entity.id
_entity.type
_entity.pdbx_description
1 polymer ?
#
loop_
_entity_poly.entity_id
_entity_poly.type
_entity_poly.pdbx_seq_one_letter_code
_entity_poly.pdbx_strand_id
1 'polypeptide(L)'
;MALAFSAAGLTGAWFTYQGLERPVTIDRPAATGQAAKPAAAPLPAAGQFKMPPMKTFQATLDRPVFSPSRRPKAGAAVVATSQDLAVTLTGISGTATSPVANLVPQDGGDSVQLRQGQSYRGWTLSEINSKKVVFRRGDDEVQVEMKFEAAPRQVRQRPARPDARQPPGAQRNVRQDRQRQQQNLQQKKQQDRQQRNQQQRNQQQQNQQQQNQ
;
A
#
# COMPACT_ATOMS: atom_id res chain seq x y z
N MET A 1 53.49 32.40 -40.21
CA MET A 1 53.57 31.35 -39.17
C MET A 1 52.15 30.91 -38.84
N ALA A 2 51.71 29.80 -39.43
CA ALA A 2 50.36 29.26 -39.26
C ALA A 2 50.45 28.02 -38.34
N LEU A 3 49.77 28.06 -37.20
CA LEU A 3 49.66 26.93 -36.28
C LEU A 3 48.38 26.15 -36.60
N ALA A 4 48.56 24.93 -37.09
CA ALA A 4 47.50 23.95 -37.31
C ALA A 4 47.14 23.28 -35.98
N PHE A 5 45.88 23.44 -35.55
CA PHE A 5 45.33 22.69 -34.42
C PHE A 5 44.68 21.40 -34.95
N SER A 6 45.28 20.26 -34.61
CA SER A 6 44.72 18.94 -34.86
C SER A 6 43.54 18.67 -33.92
N ALA A 7 42.37 18.44 -34.51
CA ALA A 7 41.17 17.97 -33.82
C ALA A 7 41.30 16.46 -33.56
N ALA A 8 41.52 16.06 -32.31
CA ALA A 8 41.44 14.68 -31.87
C ALA A 8 39.97 14.34 -31.51
N GLY A 9 39.34 13.52 -32.36
CA GLY A 9 37.99 13.03 -32.15
C GLY A 9 37.92 12.03 -31.00
N LEU A 10 37.06 12.31 -30.02
CA LEU A 10 36.62 11.32 -29.03
C LEU A 10 35.40 10.59 -29.60
N THR A 11 35.64 9.41 -30.15
CA THR A 11 34.60 8.44 -30.47
C THR A 11 34.01 7.90 -29.17
N GLY A 12 32.80 8.36 -28.84
CA GLY A 12 32.01 7.82 -27.74
C GLY A 12 31.66 6.36 -28.00
N ALA A 13 32.15 5.46 -27.15
CA ALA A 13 31.70 4.08 -27.09
C ALA A 13 30.28 4.05 -26.49
N TRP A 14 29.29 3.81 -27.35
CA TRP A 14 27.94 3.51 -26.91
C TRP A 14 27.94 2.12 -26.27
N PHE A 15 27.96 2.07 -24.94
CA PHE A 15 27.71 0.85 -24.19
C PHE A 15 26.23 0.49 -24.35
N THR A 16 25.93 -0.43 -25.24
CA THR A 16 24.61 -1.05 -25.37
C THR A 16 24.36 -1.95 -24.17
N TYR A 17 23.39 -1.56 -23.35
CA TYR A 17 22.81 -2.40 -22.29
C TYR A 17 22.01 -3.54 -22.93
N GLN A 18 22.70 -4.58 -23.41
CA GLN A 18 22.08 -5.86 -23.78
C GLN A 18 22.41 -6.88 -22.69
N GLY A 19 21.60 -6.91 -21.64
CA GLY A 19 21.86 -7.82 -20.53
C GLY A 19 20.65 -8.05 -19.64
N LEU A 20 20.04 -9.24 -19.82
CA LEU A 20 19.29 -10.00 -18.81
C LEU A 20 17.78 -9.78 -18.67
N GLU A 21 17.06 -9.58 -19.78
CA GLU A 21 15.67 -10.07 -19.83
C GLU A 21 15.68 -11.60 -20.04
N ARG A 22 16.08 -12.35 -19.00
CA ARG A 22 15.73 -13.77 -18.96
C ARG A 22 14.27 -13.82 -18.52
N PRO A 23 13.32 -14.22 -19.38
CA PRO A 23 11.98 -14.52 -18.91
C PRO A 23 12.12 -15.61 -17.85
N VAL A 24 11.76 -15.29 -16.61
CA VAL A 24 11.59 -16.31 -15.59
C VAL A 24 10.35 -17.09 -15.99
N THR A 25 10.55 -18.16 -16.75
CA THR A 25 9.50 -19.15 -17.02
C THR A 25 9.25 -19.84 -15.69
N ILE A 26 8.27 -19.33 -14.92
CA ILE A 26 7.72 -20.06 -13.79
C ILE A 26 7.00 -21.24 -14.42
N ASP A 27 7.68 -22.39 -14.46
CA ASP A 27 7.09 -23.65 -14.85
C ASP A 27 6.02 -24.01 -13.83
N ARG A 28 4.79 -23.55 -14.10
CA ARG A 28 3.62 -23.79 -13.27
C ARG A 28 3.06 -25.13 -13.73
N PRO A 29 3.28 -26.24 -13.01
CA PRO A 29 2.74 -27.53 -13.43
C PRO A 29 1.22 -27.38 -13.59
N ALA A 30 0.73 -27.83 -14.74
CA ALA A 30 -0.68 -27.82 -15.08
C ALA A 30 -1.47 -28.54 -13.96
N ALA A 31 -2.32 -27.79 -13.27
CA ALA A 31 -3.19 -28.31 -12.22
C ALA A 31 -4.36 -29.08 -12.86
N THR A 32 -4.08 -30.25 -13.43
CA THR A 32 -5.09 -31.27 -13.75
C THR A 32 -5.16 -32.22 -12.56
N GLY A 33 -5.92 -31.81 -11.56
CA GLY A 33 -6.18 -32.63 -10.39
C GLY A 33 -6.98 -31.84 -9.38
N GLN A 34 -8.22 -32.25 -9.16
CA GLN A 34 -9.00 -31.87 -7.99
C GLN A 34 -8.20 -32.33 -6.77
N ALA A 35 -7.33 -31.45 -6.26
CA ALA A 35 -6.46 -31.75 -5.13
C ALA A 35 -7.35 -31.97 -3.91
N ALA A 36 -7.58 -33.24 -3.58
CA ALA A 36 -8.08 -33.64 -2.29
C ALA A 36 -7.22 -32.91 -1.24
N LYS A 37 -7.88 -32.10 -0.40
CA LYS A 37 -7.25 -31.35 0.69
C LYS A 37 -6.32 -32.31 1.42
N PRO A 38 -4.99 -32.15 1.37
CA PRO A 38 -4.08 -33.06 2.05
C PRO A 38 -4.49 -33.07 3.52
N ALA A 39 -4.82 -34.25 4.03
CA ALA A 39 -5.09 -34.44 5.44
C ALA A 39 -3.85 -33.92 6.19
N ALA A 40 -4.06 -32.89 7.01
CA ALA A 40 -2.98 -32.24 7.74
C ALA A 40 -2.24 -33.32 8.53
N ALA A 41 -0.95 -33.52 8.21
CA ALA A 41 -0.10 -34.37 9.02
C ALA A 41 -0.17 -33.87 10.47
N PRO A 42 -0.33 -34.75 11.46
CA PRO A 42 -0.35 -34.34 12.85
C PRO A 42 0.93 -33.57 13.16
N LEU A 43 0.78 -32.35 13.68
CA LEU A 43 1.90 -31.54 14.16
C LEU A 43 2.68 -32.40 15.18
N PRO A 44 4.01 -32.48 15.08
CA PRO A 44 4.81 -33.15 16.10
C PRO A 44 4.47 -32.53 17.45
N ALA A 45 4.27 -33.37 18.47
CA ALA A 45 3.94 -32.93 19.82
C ALA A 45 4.89 -31.80 20.21
N ALA A 46 4.34 -30.64 20.58
CA ALA A 46 5.12 -29.48 20.93
C ALA A 46 6.12 -29.88 22.03
N GLY A 47 7.39 -29.98 21.66
CA GLY A 47 8.46 -30.19 22.63
C GLY A 47 8.36 -29.11 23.69
N GLN A 48 8.58 -29.47 24.95
CA GLN A 48 8.55 -28.50 26.04
C GLN A 48 9.62 -27.44 25.79
N PHE A 49 9.19 -26.26 25.34
CA PHE A 49 10.07 -25.10 25.24
C PHE A 49 10.51 -24.74 26.65
N LYS A 50 11.81 -24.87 26.93
CA LYS A 50 12.41 -24.41 28.17
C LYS A 50 13.08 -23.07 27.91
N MET A 51 12.62 -22.04 28.63
CA MET A 51 13.23 -20.72 28.58
C MET A 51 14.69 -20.82 29.08
N PRO A 52 15.67 -20.30 28.33
CA PRO A 52 17.07 -20.26 28.77
C PRO A 52 17.21 -19.49 30.10
N PRO A 53 18.18 -19.86 30.96
CA PRO A 53 18.43 -19.15 32.22
C PRO A 53 18.75 -17.69 31.96
N MET A 54 18.20 -16.78 32.76
CA MET A 54 18.27 -15.34 32.48
C MET A 54 19.70 -14.78 32.38
N LYS A 55 20.68 -15.47 32.98
CA LYS A 55 22.12 -15.17 32.86
C LYS A 55 22.65 -15.23 31.42
N THR A 56 22.04 -16.02 30.52
CA THR A 56 22.48 -16.10 29.12
C THR A 56 22.21 -14.82 28.33
N PHE A 57 21.40 -13.90 28.85
CA PHE A 57 21.05 -12.63 28.20
C PHE A 57 21.84 -11.42 28.72
N GLN A 58 22.79 -11.59 29.66
CA GLN A 58 23.60 -10.47 30.18
C GLN A 58 24.44 -9.79 29.08
N ALA A 59 24.98 -10.55 28.13
CA ALA A 59 25.79 -9.99 27.04
C ALA A 59 25.02 -8.99 26.14
N THR A 60 23.69 -9.08 26.09
CA THR A 60 22.84 -8.13 25.35
C THR A 60 22.67 -6.81 26.11
N LEU A 61 22.73 -6.84 27.44
CA LEU A 61 22.67 -5.64 28.29
C LEU A 61 24.01 -4.89 28.27
N ASP A 62 25.13 -5.60 28.24
CA ASP A 62 26.48 -5.00 28.23
C ASP A 62 26.85 -4.33 26.90
N ARG A 63 26.12 -4.64 25.82
CA ARG A 63 26.33 -4.08 24.48
C ARG A 63 25.02 -3.49 23.95
N PRO A 64 24.59 -2.31 24.44
CA PRO A 64 23.40 -1.68 23.91
C PRO A 64 23.54 -1.50 22.40
N VAL A 65 22.63 -2.13 21.65
CA VAL A 65 22.53 -2.00 20.18
C VAL A 65 22.44 -0.52 19.78
N PHE A 66 21.86 0.30 20.66
CA PHE A 66 21.72 1.74 20.52
C PHE A 66 22.68 2.46 21.47
N SER A 67 23.96 2.56 21.10
CA SER A 67 24.85 3.54 21.72
C SER A 67 24.45 4.95 21.26
N PRO A 68 24.32 5.95 22.18
CA PRO A 68 24.05 7.35 21.82
C PRO A 68 25.08 7.94 20.84
N SER A 69 26.30 7.37 20.81
CA SER A 69 27.39 7.78 19.93
C SER A 69 27.28 7.23 18.50
N ARG A 70 26.33 6.35 18.19
CA ARG A 70 26.06 5.88 16.80
C ARG A 70 25.15 6.84 16.02
N ARG A 71 25.31 8.16 16.19
CA ARG A 71 24.77 9.09 15.20
C ARG A 71 25.65 9.02 13.95
N PRO A 72 25.10 8.85 12.74
CA PRO A 72 25.86 9.06 11.52
C PRO A 72 26.52 10.44 11.60
N LYS A 73 27.84 10.52 11.37
CA LYS A 73 28.48 11.83 11.15
C LYS A 73 27.76 12.45 9.95
N ALA A 74 27.15 13.62 10.14
CA ALA A 74 26.61 14.39 9.02
C ALA A 74 27.76 14.57 8.01
N GLY A 75 27.64 13.93 6.85
CA GLY A 75 28.63 14.04 5.78
C GLY A 75 28.88 15.50 5.47
N ALA A 76 30.14 15.86 5.30
CA ALA A 76 30.55 17.20 4.92
C ALA A 76 29.69 17.70 3.75
N ALA A 77 29.09 18.88 3.91
CA ALA A 77 28.26 19.51 2.89
C ALA A 77 29.13 19.77 1.65
N VAL A 78 28.99 18.91 0.65
CA VAL A 78 29.55 19.15 -0.68
C VAL A 78 28.78 20.33 -1.26
N VAL A 79 29.48 21.44 -1.47
CA VAL A 79 28.96 22.63 -2.14
C VAL A 79 28.69 22.26 -3.59
N ALA A 80 27.46 21.83 -3.88
CA ALA A 80 27.02 21.54 -5.22
C ALA A 80 26.78 22.87 -5.95
N THR A 81 27.65 23.17 -6.92
CA THR A 81 27.43 24.14 -7.99
C THR A 81 26.00 24.01 -8.53
N SER A 82 25.31 25.14 -8.73
CA SER A 82 23.90 25.26 -9.15
C SER A 82 23.47 24.25 -10.22
N GLN A 83 23.17 23.04 -9.79
CA GLN A 83 22.45 22.05 -10.56
C GLN A 83 20.98 22.25 -10.24
N ASP A 84 20.18 22.27 -11.29
CA ASP A 84 18.73 22.12 -11.20
C ASP A 84 18.43 20.84 -10.42
N LEU A 85 17.39 20.89 -9.59
CA LEU A 85 16.93 19.76 -8.81
C LEU A 85 16.27 18.72 -9.73
N ALA A 86 17.09 17.93 -10.42
CA ALA A 86 16.67 16.90 -11.37
C ALA A 86 16.20 15.62 -10.63
N VAL A 87 15.06 15.72 -9.94
CA VAL A 87 14.44 14.60 -9.21
C VAL A 87 12.97 14.44 -9.59
N THR A 88 12.45 13.24 -9.42
CA THR A 88 11.03 12.93 -9.56
C THR A 88 10.47 12.47 -8.22
N LEU A 89 9.39 13.09 -7.76
CA LEU A 89 8.65 12.65 -6.58
C LEU A 89 7.81 11.41 -6.94
N THR A 90 8.17 10.25 -6.37
CA THR A 90 7.49 8.97 -6.65
C THR A 90 6.40 8.64 -5.65
N GLY A 91 6.49 9.19 -4.43
CA GLY A 91 5.47 8.99 -3.42
C GLY A 91 5.77 9.69 -2.11
N ILE A 92 4.76 9.74 -1.25
CA ILE A 92 4.87 10.26 0.11
C ILE A 92 4.31 9.19 1.04
N SER A 93 5.11 8.80 2.02
CA SER A 93 4.77 7.79 3.03
C SER A 93 4.85 8.38 4.44
N GLY A 94 4.49 7.59 5.46
CA GLY A 94 4.50 8.02 6.85
C GLY A 94 3.13 8.47 7.36
N THR A 95 3.12 9.15 8.50
CA THR A 95 1.89 9.66 9.15
C THR A 95 1.69 11.13 8.80
N ALA A 96 0.49 11.67 9.05
CA ALA A 96 0.21 13.10 8.85
C ALA A 96 1.15 14.02 9.65
N THR A 97 1.65 13.56 10.79
CA THR A 97 2.59 14.28 11.66
C THR A 97 4.05 14.05 11.31
N SER A 98 4.35 13.04 10.49
CA SER A 98 5.72 12.65 10.16
C SER A 98 5.81 12.12 8.72
N PRO A 99 5.49 12.96 7.72
CA PRO A 99 5.55 12.54 6.33
C PRO A 99 7.00 12.37 5.87
N VAL A 100 7.19 11.46 4.92
CA VAL A 100 8.47 11.13 4.28
C VAL A 100 8.27 11.17 2.77
N ALA A 101 9.06 11.99 2.08
CA ALA A 101 9.06 12.07 0.62
C ALA A 101 10.02 11.04 0.02
N ASN A 102 9.56 10.28 -0.98
CA ASN A 102 10.38 9.36 -1.75
C ASN A 102 10.70 9.98 -3.11
N LEU A 103 11.99 10.12 -3.41
CA LEU A 103 12.50 10.82 -4.58
C LEU A 103 13.37 9.88 -5.38
N VAL A 104 13.21 9.88 -6.70
CA VAL A 104 14.11 9.18 -7.61
C VAL A 104 14.86 10.23 -8.43
N PRO A 105 16.19 10.23 -8.38
CA PRO A 105 17.02 11.07 -9.25
C PRO A 105 16.73 10.78 -10.73
N GLN A 106 16.67 11.82 -11.57
CA GLN A 106 16.44 11.64 -13.02
C GLN A 106 17.63 11.00 -13.75
N ASP A 107 18.82 10.98 -13.12
CA ASP A 107 20.02 10.29 -13.62
C ASP A 107 19.97 8.77 -13.37
N GLY A 108 18.86 8.23 -12.83
CA GLY A 108 18.66 6.80 -12.62
C GLY A 108 19.30 6.25 -11.35
N GLY A 109 19.68 7.12 -10.41
CA GLY A 109 20.18 6.71 -9.10
C GLY A 109 19.12 6.05 -8.20
N ASP A 110 19.59 5.56 -7.05
CA ASP A 110 18.72 4.93 -6.05
C ASP A 110 17.67 5.90 -5.50
N SER A 111 16.54 5.34 -5.09
CA SER A 111 15.48 6.10 -4.42
C SER A 111 15.95 6.63 -3.07
N VAL A 112 15.72 7.91 -2.82
CA VAL A 112 16.10 8.61 -1.59
C VAL A 112 14.85 9.00 -0.81
N GLN A 113 14.88 8.76 0.50
CA GLN A 113 13.82 9.15 1.41
C GLN A 113 14.23 10.41 2.19
N LEU A 114 13.42 11.47 2.11
CA LEU A 114 13.68 12.72 2.79
C LEU A 114 12.53 13.11 3.73
N ARG A 115 12.89 13.68 4.87
CA ARG A 115 11.99 14.36 5.82
C ARG A 115 12.15 15.86 5.71
N GLN A 116 11.14 16.60 6.17
CA GLN A 116 11.23 18.05 6.28
C GLN A 116 12.48 18.46 7.08
N GLY A 117 13.21 19.45 6.57
CA GLY A 117 14.48 19.93 7.10
C GLY A 117 15.72 19.16 6.63
N GLN A 118 15.57 18.03 5.95
CA GLN A 118 16.73 17.31 5.39
C GLN A 118 17.18 17.90 4.06
N SER A 119 18.48 17.78 3.80
CA SER A 119 19.13 18.31 2.60
C SER A 119 19.46 17.23 1.58
N TYR A 120 19.30 17.52 0.29
CA TYR A 120 19.71 16.69 -0.84
C TYR A 120 20.32 17.56 -1.94
N ARG A 121 21.58 17.26 -2.34
CA ARG A 121 22.34 18.05 -3.34
C ARG A 121 22.31 19.57 -3.10
N GLY A 122 22.43 19.99 -1.84
CA GLY A 122 22.41 21.40 -1.43
C GLY A 122 21.01 22.04 -1.32
N TRP A 123 19.95 21.32 -1.66
CA TRP A 123 18.56 21.75 -1.48
C TRP A 123 17.99 21.23 -0.16
N THR A 124 17.31 22.06 0.61
CA THR A 124 16.65 21.65 1.85
C THR A 124 15.16 21.46 1.62
N LEU A 125 14.62 20.31 2.01
CA LEU A 125 13.20 20.02 1.92
C LEU A 125 12.42 20.85 2.96
N SER A 126 11.79 21.94 2.54
CA SER A 126 11.12 22.89 3.43
C SER A 126 9.68 22.49 3.77
N GLU A 127 8.96 21.87 2.83
CA GLU A 127 7.57 21.46 3.01
C GLU A 127 7.26 20.14 2.29
N ILE A 128 6.43 19.30 2.93
CA ILE A 128 5.87 18.08 2.33
C ILE A 128 4.34 18.16 2.39
N ASN A 129 3.70 18.17 1.22
CA ASN A 129 2.24 18.11 1.07
C ASN A 129 1.85 16.80 0.38
N SER A 130 0.59 16.36 0.52
CA SER A 130 0.04 15.13 -0.10
C SER A 130 0.41 14.86 -1.57
N LYS A 131 0.65 15.89 -2.40
CA LYS A 131 0.94 15.74 -3.84
C LYS A 131 2.21 16.44 -4.31
N LYS A 132 2.87 17.20 -3.43
CA LYS A 132 4.01 18.05 -3.82
C LYS A 132 4.97 18.25 -2.66
N VAL A 133 6.22 18.53 -3.00
CA VAL A 133 7.25 18.91 -2.04
C VAL A 133 7.90 20.22 -2.47
N VAL A 134 8.34 21.00 -1.50
CA VAL A 134 9.00 22.29 -1.73
C VAL A 134 10.43 22.20 -1.23
N PHE A 135 11.38 22.55 -2.09
CA PHE A 135 12.80 22.63 -1.78
C PHE A 135 13.27 24.07 -1.79
N ARG A 136 14.18 24.40 -0.87
CA ARG A 136 14.78 25.73 -0.79
C ARG A 136 16.31 25.66 -0.76
N ARG A 137 16.96 26.61 -1.44
CA ARG A 137 18.41 26.79 -1.44
C ARG A 137 18.72 28.29 -1.50
N GLY A 138 19.05 28.88 -0.36
CA GLY A 138 19.14 30.34 -0.25
C GLY A 138 17.78 30.97 -0.50
N ASP A 139 17.71 31.86 -1.50
CA ASP A 139 16.48 32.53 -1.93
C ASP A 139 15.71 31.74 -3.01
N ASP A 140 16.32 30.70 -3.57
CA ASP A 140 15.67 29.86 -4.58
C ASP A 140 14.67 28.89 -3.94
N GLU A 141 13.52 28.74 -4.59
CA GLU A 141 12.48 27.77 -4.22
C GLU A 141 12.06 26.94 -5.45
N VAL A 142 11.97 25.63 -5.28
CA VAL A 142 11.56 24.69 -6.33
C VAL A 142 10.46 23.77 -5.80
N GLN A 143 9.34 23.73 -6.52
CA GLN A 143 8.23 22.83 -6.25
C GLN A 143 8.34 21.60 -7.15
N VAL A 144 8.33 20.40 -6.54
CA VAL A 144 8.29 19.13 -7.26
C VAL A 144 6.94 18.46 -7.02
N GLU A 145 6.18 18.27 -8.08
CA GLU A 145 4.87 17.62 -8.04
C GLU A 145 4.98 16.13 -8.34
N MET A 146 4.11 15.34 -7.70
CA MET A 146 4.00 13.92 -7.94
C MET A 146 3.28 13.69 -9.28
N LYS A 147 3.96 13.03 -10.21
CA LYS A 147 3.35 12.61 -11.48
C LYS A 147 2.53 11.34 -11.23
N PHE A 148 1.22 11.51 -11.04
CA PHE A 148 0.30 10.39 -11.07
C PHE A 148 0.09 9.99 -12.52
N GLU A 149 0.74 8.92 -12.97
CA GLU A 149 0.30 8.27 -14.19
C GLU A 149 -1.11 7.76 -13.90
N ALA A 150 -2.11 8.34 -14.59
CA ALA A 150 -3.48 7.95 -14.41
C ALA A 150 -3.55 6.45 -14.69
N ALA A 151 -3.81 5.65 -13.65
CA ALA A 151 -3.95 4.21 -13.80
C ALA A 151 -4.80 3.96 -15.04
N PRO A 152 -4.37 3.07 -15.97
CA PRO A 152 -5.12 2.83 -17.18
C PRO A 152 -6.52 2.55 -16.73
N ARG A 153 -7.46 3.41 -17.15
CA ARG A 153 -8.88 3.16 -16.90
C ARG A 153 -9.06 1.80 -17.53
N GLN A 154 -9.14 0.76 -16.70
CA GLN A 154 -9.66 -0.50 -17.13
C GLN A 154 -11.10 -0.13 -17.46
N VAL A 155 -11.30 0.28 -18.71
CA VAL A 155 -12.57 0.21 -19.38
C VAL A 155 -12.88 -1.25 -19.15
N ARG A 156 -13.70 -1.51 -18.12
CA ARG A 156 -14.32 -2.81 -17.98
C ARG A 156 -14.99 -2.94 -19.32
N GLN A 157 -14.37 -3.69 -20.22
CA GLN A 157 -15.01 -4.12 -21.43
C GLN A 157 -16.18 -4.91 -20.87
N ARG A 158 -17.30 -4.21 -20.72
CA ARG A 158 -18.58 -4.85 -20.51
C ARG A 158 -18.57 -5.84 -21.66
N PRO A 159 -18.50 -7.16 -21.38
CA PRO A 159 -18.47 -8.15 -22.45
C PRO A 159 -19.58 -7.73 -23.40
N ALA A 160 -19.22 -7.49 -24.66
CA ALA A 160 -20.14 -7.01 -25.68
C ALA A 160 -21.37 -7.89 -25.51
N ARG A 161 -22.46 -7.29 -25.00
CA ARG A 161 -23.69 -8.03 -24.84
C ARG A 161 -23.97 -8.52 -26.26
N PRO A 162 -24.05 -9.85 -26.49
CA PRO A 162 -24.58 -10.33 -27.75
C PRO A 162 -25.87 -9.56 -27.95
N ASP A 163 -26.11 -9.08 -29.17
CA ASP A 163 -27.35 -8.42 -29.59
C ASP A 163 -28.51 -9.40 -29.42
N ALA A 164 -28.87 -9.65 -28.17
CA ALA A 164 -30.03 -10.37 -27.76
C ALA A 164 -31.13 -9.33 -27.89
N ARG A 165 -31.80 -9.37 -29.04
CA ARG A 165 -33.24 -9.12 -29.12
C ARG A 165 -33.86 -9.76 -27.88
N GLN A 166 -34.04 -8.97 -26.82
CA GLN A 166 -34.63 -9.43 -25.57
C GLN A 166 -36.07 -9.82 -25.90
N PRO A 167 -36.49 -11.08 -25.70
CA PRO A 167 -37.91 -11.38 -25.78
C PRO A 167 -38.63 -10.57 -24.67
N PRO A 168 -39.74 -9.87 -24.97
CA PRO A 168 -40.43 -8.96 -24.05
C PRO A 168 -40.97 -9.56 -22.74
N GLY A 169 -40.68 -10.83 -22.41
CA GLY A 169 -41.16 -11.52 -21.21
C GLY A 169 -40.24 -11.49 -19.98
N ALA A 170 -38.92 -11.26 -20.13
CA ALA A 170 -37.97 -11.52 -19.03
C ALA A 170 -37.94 -10.46 -17.91
N GLN A 171 -38.46 -9.24 -18.16
CA GLN A 171 -38.50 -8.17 -17.15
C GLN A 171 -39.64 -8.33 -16.12
N ARG A 172 -40.65 -9.17 -16.41
CA ARG A 172 -41.80 -9.37 -15.51
C ARG A 172 -41.41 -10.11 -14.22
N ASN A 173 -40.51 -11.08 -14.32
CA ASN A 173 -40.16 -11.96 -13.20
C ASN A 173 -39.36 -11.23 -12.10
N VAL A 174 -38.40 -10.37 -12.47
CA VAL A 174 -37.55 -9.67 -11.49
C VAL A 174 -38.34 -8.66 -10.65
N ARG A 175 -39.37 -8.01 -11.23
CA ARG A 175 -40.25 -7.10 -10.47
C ARG A 175 -41.14 -7.87 -9.48
N GLN A 176 -41.63 -9.05 -9.87
CA GLN A 176 -42.48 -9.88 -9.03
C GLN A 176 -41.72 -10.47 -7.84
N ASP A 177 -40.47 -10.89 -8.05
CA ASP A 177 -39.63 -11.43 -6.97
C ASP A 177 -39.27 -10.35 -5.93
N ARG A 178 -38.94 -9.14 -6.38
CA ARG A 178 -38.65 -8.02 -5.47
C ARG A 178 -39.88 -7.64 -4.64
N GLN A 179 -41.08 -7.71 -5.23
CA GLN A 179 -42.33 -7.43 -4.51
C GLN A 179 -42.66 -8.51 -3.47
N ARG A 180 -42.46 -9.80 -3.79
CA ARG A 180 -42.63 -10.91 -2.83
C ARG A 180 -41.66 -10.81 -1.66
N GLN A 181 -40.39 -10.46 -1.91
CA GLN A 181 -39.42 -10.25 -0.83
C GLN A 181 -39.87 -9.14 0.11
N GLN A 182 -40.32 -7.99 -0.41
CA GLN A 182 -40.79 -6.89 0.45
C GLN A 182 -42.00 -7.29 1.30
N GLN A 183 -42.94 -8.07 0.76
CA GLN A 183 -44.08 -8.59 1.53
C GLN A 183 -43.64 -9.53 2.66
N ASN A 184 -42.71 -10.45 2.38
CA ASN A 184 -42.19 -11.38 3.39
C ASN A 184 -41.47 -10.64 4.53
N LEU A 185 -40.71 -9.59 4.23
CA LEU A 185 -40.06 -8.77 5.26
C LEU A 185 -41.08 -8.04 6.14
N GLN A 186 -42.19 -7.56 5.59
CA GLN A 186 -43.24 -6.89 6.35
C GLN A 186 -43.98 -7.86 7.28
N GLN A 187 -44.33 -9.05 6.78
CA GLN A 187 -44.97 -10.10 7.59
C GLN A 187 -44.07 -10.53 8.75
N LYS A 188 -42.78 -10.75 8.50
CA LYS A 188 -41.82 -11.10 9.54
C LYS A 188 -41.74 -10.03 10.64
N LYS A 189 -41.66 -8.75 10.27
CA LYS A 189 -41.64 -7.64 11.26
C LYS A 189 -42.91 -7.59 12.12
N GLN A 190 -44.07 -7.91 11.54
CA GLN A 190 -45.33 -7.95 12.29
C GLN A 190 -45.35 -9.11 13.29
N GLN A 191 -44.88 -10.30 12.88
CA GLN A 191 -44.76 -11.45 13.77
C GLN A 191 -43.82 -11.17 14.94
N ASP A 192 -42.63 -10.61 14.67
CA ASP A 192 -41.66 -10.24 15.70
C ASP A 192 -42.25 -9.24 16.71
N ARG A 193 -43.04 -8.27 16.25
CA ARG A 193 -43.69 -7.28 17.12
C ARG A 193 -44.78 -7.92 17.99
N GLN A 194 -45.55 -8.88 17.46
CA GLN A 194 -46.54 -9.63 18.23
C GLN A 194 -45.89 -10.50 19.31
N GLN A 195 -44.81 -11.22 18.97
CA GLN A 195 -44.07 -12.03 19.94
C GLN A 195 -43.50 -11.17 21.07
N ARG A 196 -42.91 -10.01 20.74
CA ARG A 196 -42.39 -9.07 21.74
C ARG A 196 -43.49 -8.56 22.68
N ASN A 197 -44.67 -8.22 22.15
CA ASN A 197 -45.79 -7.78 22.98
C ASN A 197 -46.32 -8.90 23.89
N GLN A 198 -46.36 -10.15 23.43
CA GLN A 198 -46.76 -11.29 24.27
C GLN A 198 -45.75 -11.53 25.39
N GLN A 199 -44.45 -11.48 25.09
CA GLN A 199 -43.40 -11.60 26.11
C GLN A 199 -43.52 -10.50 27.17
N GLN A 200 -43.78 -9.25 26.77
CA GLN A 200 -44.00 -8.15 27.70
C GLN A 200 -45.24 -8.36 28.58
N ARG A 201 -46.35 -8.86 28.02
CA ARG A 201 -47.53 -9.20 28.82
C ARG A 201 -47.25 -10.29 29.85
N ASN A 202 -46.54 -11.35 29.45
CA ASN A 202 -46.20 -12.43 30.36
C ASN A 202 -45.28 -11.95 31.50
N GLN A 203 -44.31 -11.08 31.18
CA GLN A 203 -43.46 -10.44 32.21
C GLN A 203 -44.26 -9.56 33.17
N GLN A 204 -45.23 -8.78 32.65
CA GLN A 204 -46.11 -7.97 33.51
C GLN A 204 -46.97 -8.83 34.43
N GLN A 205 -47.49 -9.95 33.95
CA GLN A 205 -48.27 -10.89 34.78
C GLN A 205 -47.41 -11.52 35.87
N GLN A 206 -46.17 -11.93 35.55
CA GLN A 206 -45.23 -12.46 36.55
C GLN A 206 -44.91 -11.40 37.63
N ASN A 207 -44.69 -10.15 37.23
CA ASN A 207 -44.43 -9.07 38.19
C ASN A 207 -45.65 -8.78 39.09
N GLN A 208 -46.88 -8.87 38.56
CA GLN A 208 -48.10 -8.70 39.37
C GLN A 208 -48.27 -9.84 40.39
N GLN A 209 -47.93 -11.08 40.02
CA GLN A 209 -47.98 -12.21 40.96
C GLN A 209 -46.97 -12.09 42.10
N GLN A 210 -45.84 -11.41 41.89
CA GLN A 210 -44.86 -11.14 42.94
C GLN A 210 -45.31 -10.05 43.91
N GLN A 211 -46.21 -9.14 43.50
CA GLN A 211 -46.71 -8.07 44.38
C GLN A 211 -47.84 -8.51 45.31
N ASN A 212 -48.47 -9.66 45.03
CA ASN A 212 -49.57 -10.22 45.82
C ASN A 212 -49.12 -11.33 46.80
N GLN A 213 -47.81 -11.52 46.97
CA GLN A 213 -47.20 -12.39 47.99
C GLN A 213 -46.55 -11.53 49.07
#